data_AF-A0A8S1V247-F1
#
_entry.id   AF-A0A8S1V247-F1
#
_cell.length_a   1.000
_cell.length_b   1.000
_cell.length_c   1.000
_cell.angle_alpha   90.00
_cell.angle_beta   90.00
_cell.angle_gamma   90.00
#
_symmetry.space_group_name_H-M   'P 1'
#
loop_
_entity.id
_entity.type
_entity.pdbx_description
1 polymer ?
#
loop_
_entity_poly.entity_id
_entity_poly.type
_entity_poly.pdbx_seq_one_letter_code
_entity_poly.pdbx_strand_id
1 'polypeptide(L)'
;MMKKQSQVNIVHSIDCGNYMKYRSFNGINYKNDQFFQGSSEFVDYYDEQESVKVIQTLDQELYTTQRQGLNFFYKLPLNKDSPETQNYMLTLYFAELQYSESNARIFDVYFGNKLVIENLDIYEKVGMRTAYIIEISFQIIGLQVLYKGEQINGALSKNYEFLIRFKAIKSLAAIAGIMLKIGDNQIEIANNENPKNTLKAIDGFKKLSDESLKIIESEVKEIQKDLQKNHANELDDPNNRRSLKKEIKLIEFSIKLLIILTRSPFGIVLASSYFGISLITLLQLFFNEKQTITERGKTKISKQN
;
A
#
# COMPACT_ATOMS: atom_id res chain seq x y z
N MET A 1 -7.92 1.90 -32.79
CA MET A 1 -8.85 2.40 -31.76
C MET A 1 -8.09 2.40 -30.42
N MET A 2 -7.51 3.54 -30.03
CA MET A 2 -6.73 3.66 -28.79
C MET A 2 -7.66 3.46 -27.59
N LYS A 3 -7.36 2.50 -26.72
CA LYS A 3 -8.05 2.35 -25.43
C LYS A 3 -7.86 3.65 -24.66
N LYS A 4 -8.96 4.36 -24.42
CA LYS A 4 -9.07 5.48 -23.49
C LYS A 4 -8.59 4.97 -22.13
N GLN A 5 -7.33 5.24 -21.77
CA GLN A 5 -6.77 4.87 -20.47
C GLN A 5 -7.64 5.60 -19.43
N SER A 6 -8.43 4.82 -18.69
CA SER A 6 -9.48 5.37 -17.84
C SER A 6 -8.85 6.22 -16.74
N GLN A 7 -9.22 7.52 -16.67
CA GLN A 7 -8.91 8.44 -15.56
C GLN A 7 -9.35 7.90 -14.18
N VAL A 8 -10.09 6.79 -14.15
CA VAL A 8 -10.75 6.15 -13.01
C VAL A 8 -9.80 5.79 -11.85
N ASN A 9 -8.48 5.68 -12.09
CA ASN A 9 -7.51 5.29 -11.06
C ASN A 9 -6.53 6.40 -10.66
N ILE A 10 -6.66 7.63 -11.17
CA ILE A 10 -5.77 8.74 -10.82
C ILE A 10 -6.28 9.41 -9.54
N VAL A 11 -5.43 9.42 -8.50
CA VAL A 11 -5.71 10.10 -7.22
C VAL A 11 -5.19 11.53 -7.27
N HIS A 12 -3.95 11.70 -7.72
CA HIS A 12 -3.33 13.01 -7.94
C HIS A 12 -2.64 13.06 -9.29
N SER A 13 -2.72 14.22 -9.94
CA SER A 13 -1.94 14.60 -11.11
C SER A 13 -1.67 16.10 -10.96
N ILE A 14 -0.41 16.46 -10.76
CA ILE A 14 0.04 17.80 -10.37
C ILE A 14 1.14 18.23 -11.32
N ASP A 15 0.96 19.41 -11.90
CA ASP A 15 1.97 20.12 -12.68
C ASP A 15 2.78 21.01 -11.71
N CYS A 16 3.99 20.57 -11.36
CA CYS A 16 4.79 21.16 -10.30
C CYS A 16 5.46 22.43 -10.79
N GLY A 17 5.22 23.55 -10.10
CA GLY A 17 5.68 24.87 -10.51
C GLY A 17 4.67 25.67 -11.34
N ASN A 18 3.54 25.07 -11.73
CA ASN A 18 2.53 25.74 -12.56
C ASN A 18 1.34 26.28 -11.73
N TYR A 19 0.83 27.46 -12.09
CA TYR A 19 -0.38 28.05 -11.51
C TYR A 19 -1.66 27.64 -12.25
N MET A 20 -1.52 27.14 -13.47
CA MET A 20 -2.62 26.75 -14.33
C MET A 20 -2.75 25.23 -14.38
N LYS A 21 -3.97 24.78 -14.70
CA LYS A 21 -4.23 23.37 -15.01
C LYS A 21 -3.76 23.07 -16.43
N TYR A 22 -3.18 21.89 -16.60
CA TYR A 22 -2.68 21.40 -17.87
C TYR A 22 -3.45 20.14 -18.28
N ARG A 23 -3.66 19.94 -19.59
CA ARG A 23 -4.19 18.69 -20.12
C ARG A 23 -3.16 18.07 -21.05
N SER A 24 -2.62 16.93 -20.65
CA SER A 24 -1.66 16.17 -21.44
C SER A 24 -2.23 15.67 -22.75
N PHE A 25 -1.33 15.32 -23.67
CA PHE A 25 -1.60 14.71 -24.97
C PHE A 25 -2.43 13.43 -24.84
N ASN A 26 -2.18 12.61 -23.81
CA ASN A 26 -2.96 11.40 -23.53
C ASN A 26 -4.28 11.68 -22.76
N GLY A 27 -4.61 12.95 -22.51
CA GLY A 27 -5.88 13.39 -21.95
C GLY A 27 -5.97 13.35 -20.42
N ILE A 28 -4.84 13.22 -19.71
CA ILE A 28 -4.77 13.37 -18.25
C ILE A 28 -4.82 14.86 -17.91
N ASN A 29 -5.69 15.23 -16.98
CA ASN A 29 -5.76 16.60 -16.48
C ASN A 29 -4.82 16.73 -15.28
N TYR A 30 -3.73 17.47 -15.43
CA TYR A 30 -2.87 17.88 -14.34
C TYR A 30 -3.45 19.14 -13.71
N LYS A 31 -3.57 19.11 -12.39
CA LYS A 31 -3.96 20.28 -11.61
C LYS A 31 -2.73 21.19 -11.46
N ASN A 32 -2.99 22.47 -11.21
CA ASN A 32 -1.95 23.40 -10.79
C ASN A 32 -1.22 22.90 -9.54
N ASP A 33 -0.04 23.43 -9.31
CA ASP A 33 0.81 23.08 -8.19
C ASP A 33 0.13 23.35 -6.85
N GLN A 34 0.13 22.34 -5.98
CA GLN A 34 -0.58 22.33 -4.72
C GLN A 34 0.01 21.26 -3.78
N PHE A 35 -0.32 21.33 -2.49
CA PHE A 35 0.16 20.41 -1.44
C PHE A 35 1.66 20.46 -1.12
N PHE A 36 2.42 21.35 -1.74
CA PHE A 36 3.82 21.59 -1.39
C PHE A 36 3.94 22.40 -0.08
N GLN A 37 5.00 22.15 0.67
CA GLN A 37 5.38 22.89 1.87
C GLN A 37 6.91 22.91 2.01
N GLY A 38 7.41 23.80 2.85
CA GLY A 38 8.85 24.00 3.05
C GLY A 38 9.42 25.06 2.10
N SER A 39 10.75 25.22 2.16
CA SER A 39 11.45 26.24 1.36
C SER A 39 11.60 25.76 -0.08
N SER A 40 10.73 26.28 -0.95
CA SER A 40 10.74 26.03 -2.38
C SER A 40 10.22 27.23 -3.15
N GLU A 41 10.63 27.33 -4.40
CA GLU A 41 10.16 28.28 -5.39
C GLU A 41 9.64 27.53 -6.62
N PHE A 42 8.88 28.23 -7.45
CA PHE A 42 8.58 27.75 -8.79
C PHE A 42 9.55 28.41 -9.77
N VAL A 43 9.91 27.70 -10.83
CA VAL A 43 10.72 28.20 -11.93
C VAL A 43 10.00 27.86 -13.22
N ASP A 44 9.76 28.88 -14.05
CA ASP A 44 9.22 28.74 -15.39
C ASP A 44 10.37 28.88 -16.40
N TYR A 45 10.62 27.81 -17.14
CA TYR A 45 11.64 27.74 -18.20
C TYR A 45 11.04 27.97 -19.59
N TYR A 46 9.77 28.36 -19.68
CA TYR A 46 9.21 28.80 -20.94
C TYR A 46 9.90 30.10 -21.38
N ASP A 47 10.53 30.05 -22.55
CA ASP A 47 11.10 31.21 -23.22
C ASP A 47 10.37 31.39 -24.56
N GLU A 48 9.82 32.59 -24.76
CA GLU A 48 9.09 32.97 -25.99
C GLU A 48 10.02 33.09 -27.20
N GLN A 49 11.32 33.31 -27.00
CA GLN A 49 12.30 33.48 -28.07
C GLN A 49 13.08 32.20 -28.37
N GLU A 50 13.37 31.40 -27.35
CA GLU A 50 13.90 30.03 -27.51
C GLU A 50 12.88 29.03 -26.98
N SER A 51 12.19 28.30 -27.87
CA SER A 51 11.28 27.25 -27.42
C SER A 51 12.09 26.17 -26.69
N VAL A 52 12.16 26.23 -25.35
CA VAL A 52 12.78 25.18 -24.53
C VAL A 52 12.01 23.91 -24.81
N LYS A 53 12.60 23.07 -25.67
CA LYS A 53 12.01 21.82 -26.11
C LYS A 53 12.59 20.70 -25.28
N VAL A 54 11.73 20.06 -24.53
CA VAL A 54 12.07 18.85 -23.79
C VAL A 54 11.91 17.66 -24.72
N ILE A 55 12.99 16.94 -25.01
CA ILE A 55 12.94 15.75 -25.86
C ILE A 55 12.39 14.54 -25.08
N GLN A 56 11.94 13.52 -25.81
CA GLN A 56 11.28 12.32 -25.28
C GLN A 56 9.93 12.56 -24.57
N THR A 57 9.28 13.69 -24.85
CA THR A 57 7.91 13.95 -24.38
C THR A 57 7.07 14.66 -25.43
N LEU A 58 5.78 14.33 -25.49
CA LEU A 58 4.77 15.11 -26.22
C LEU A 58 4.13 16.17 -25.32
N ASP A 59 4.30 16.05 -24.01
CA ASP A 59 3.69 16.89 -22.98
C ASP A 59 4.68 18.01 -22.57
N GLN A 60 4.99 18.93 -23.48
CA GLN A 60 6.02 19.97 -23.25
C GLN A 60 5.72 20.81 -22.00
N GLU A 61 4.48 21.27 -21.85
CA GLU A 61 4.05 22.16 -20.76
C GLU A 61 4.28 21.54 -19.37
N LEU A 62 4.16 20.20 -19.23
CA LEU A 62 4.41 19.51 -17.96
C LEU A 62 5.88 19.57 -17.52
N TYR A 63 6.80 19.76 -18.46
CA TYR A 63 8.23 19.78 -18.16
C TYR A 63 8.83 21.18 -18.16
N THR A 64 8.15 22.21 -18.69
CA THR A 64 8.69 23.57 -18.77
C THR A 64 8.57 24.36 -17.47
N THR A 65 7.75 23.91 -16.52
CA THR A 65 7.73 24.47 -15.17
C THR A 65 8.26 23.46 -14.15
N GLN A 66 8.89 23.97 -13.08
CA GLN A 66 9.43 23.13 -12.02
C GLN A 66 9.22 23.76 -10.66
N ARG A 67 8.99 22.92 -9.64
CA ARG A 67 9.22 23.30 -8.25
C ARG A 67 10.64 22.96 -7.86
N GLN A 68 11.34 23.92 -7.26
CA GLN A 68 12.73 23.75 -6.83
C GLN A 68 12.95 24.19 -5.39
N GLY A 69 13.92 23.58 -4.68
CA GLY A 69 14.25 24.01 -3.32
C GLY A 69 15.34 23.19 -2.63
N LEU A 70 15.83 23.69 -1.51
CA LEU A 70 16.83 23.00 -0.68
C LEU A 70 16.23 21.81 0.07
N ASN A 71 15.03 21.98 0.62
CA ASN A 71 14.30 20.95 1.34
C ASN A 71 12.81 21.30 1.36
N PHE A 72 12.02 20.56 0.58
CA PHE A 72 10.57 20.75 0.48
C PHE A 72 9.88 19.41 0.34
N PHE A 73 8.57 19.40 0.54
CA PHE A 73 7.79 18.18 0.45
C PHE A 73 6.39 18.42 -0.08
N TYR A 74 5.82 17.38 -0.69
CA TYR A 74 4.41 17.28 -1.02
C TYR A 74 3.70 16.42 0.04
N LYS A 75 2.58 16.92 0.57
CA LYS A 75 1.66 16.18 1.45
C LYS A 75 0.39 15.85 0.68
N LEU A 76 0.38 14.73 -0.03
CA LEU A 76 -0.72 14.35 -0.91
C LEU A 76 -1.89 13.76 -0.10
N PRO A 77 -3.06 14.42 0.00
CA PRO A 77 -4.18 13.88 0.75
C PRO A 77 -4.72 12.61 0.09
N LEU A 78 -4.89 11.53 0.85
CA LEU A 78 -5.45 10.28 0.36
C LEU A 78 -6.88 10.09 0.89
N ASN A 79 -7.65 9.20 0.27
CA ASN A 79 -8.99 8.88 0.75
C ASN A 79 -8.91 7.98 1.99
N LYS A 80 -9.41 8.44 3.13
CA LYS A 80 -9.46 7.66 4.39
C LYS A 80 -10.33 6.42 4.30
N ASP A 81 -11.29 6.41 3.38
CA ASP A 81 -12.18 5.28 3.11
C ASP A 81 -11.58 4.29 2.09
N SER A 82 -10.28 4.43 1.79
CA SER A 82 -9.57 3.46 0.95
C SER A 82 -9.60 2.08 1.60
N PRO A 83 -9.55 0.99 0.81
CA PRO A 83 -9.44 -0.36 1.36
C PRO A 83 -8.29 -0.47 2.37
N GLU A 84 -8.44 -1.36 3.35
CA GLU A 84 -7.42 -1.59 4.39
C GLU A 84 -6.03 -1.81 3.79
N THR A 85 -5.95 -2.44 2.62
CA THR A 85 -4.73 -2.57 1.84
C THR A 85 -4.94 -1.99 0.45
N GLN A 86 -4.17 -0.97 0.08
CA GLN A 86 -4.24 -0.31 -1.21
C GLN A 86 -2.85 -0.17 -1.83
N ASN A 87 -2.69 -0.69 -3.05
CA ASN A 87 -1.50 -0.47 -3.86
C ASN A 87 -1.57 0.88 -4.57
N TYR A 88 -0.43 1.56 -4.63
CA TYR A 88 -0.25 2.82 -5.31
C TYR A 88 0.97 2.78 -6.23
N MET A 89 0.88 3.53 -7.31
CA MET A 89 2.01 3.83 -8.19
C MET A 89 2.20 5.34 -8.22
N LEU A 90 3.37 5.79 -7.73
CA LEU A 90 3.81 7.17 -7.83
C LEU A 90 4.69 7.33 -9.05
N THR A 91 4.32 8.22 -9.95
CA THR A 91 5.14 8.64 -11.08
C THR A 91 5.67 10.05 -10.79
N LEU A 92 7.00 10.20 -10.81
CA LEU A 92 7.70 11.47 -10.68
C LEU A 92 8.28 11.87 -12.04
N TYR A 93 8.01 13.10 -12.46
CA TYR A 93 8.43 13.64 -13.75
C TYR A 93 9.53 14.68 -13.57
N PHE A 94 10.65 14.49 -14.27
CA PHE A 94 11.85 15.30 -14.17
C PHE A 94 12.38 15.70 -15.55
N ALA A 95 13.06 16.85 -15.61
CA ALA A 95 13.96 17.20 -16.71
C ALA A 95 15.06 18.11 -16.14
N GLU A 96 16.29 18.00 -16.63
CA GLU A 96 17.32 18.99 -16.29
C GLU A 96 17.26 20.16 -17.27
N LEU A 97 16.97 21.36 -16.78
CA LEU A 97 16.76 22.55 -17.61
C LEU A 97 17.74 23.69 -17.33
N GLN A 98 18.54 23.56 -16.27
CA GLN A 98 19.47 24.58 -15.82
C GLN A 98 20.93 24.19 -16.07
N TYR A 99 21.27 22.94 -15.80
CA TYR A 99 22.65 22.46 -15.88
C TYR A 99 22.90 21.63 -17.14
N SER A 100 24.06 21.84 -17.75
CA SER A 100 24.51 21.17 -18.97
C SER A 100 25.65 20.18 -18.74
N GLU A 101 25.86 19.75 -17.48
CA GLU A 101 26.88 18.79 -17.08
C GLU A 101 26.43 17.88 -15.93
N SER A 102 27.03 16.69 -15.83
CA SER A 102 26.81 15.77 -14.72
C SER A 102 27.44 16.30 -13.43
N ASN A 103 26.98 15.79 -12.31
CA ASN A 103 27.33 16.20 -10.96
C ASN A 103 27.04 17.69 -10.67
N ALA A 104 26.22 18.40 -11.44
CA ALA A 104 25.88 19.80 -11.14
C ALA A 104 24.72 19.90 -10.14
N ARG A 105 23.68 19.08 -10.35
CA ARG A 105 22.50 18.98 -9.47
C ARG A 105 22.35 17.54 -8.99
N ILE A 106 22.53 17.35 -7.69
CA ILE A 106 22.29 16.09 -7.00
C ILE A 106 21.35 16.34 -5.84
N PHE A 107 20.31 15.52 -5.74
CA PHE A 107 19.35 15.55 -4.65
C PHE A 107 18.77 14.18 -4.34
N ASP A 108 18.22 14.03 -3.15
CA ASP A 108 17.56 12.83 -2.70
C ASP A 108 16.03 12.99 -2.72
N VAL A 109 15.33 11.86 -2.87
CA VAL A 109 13.88 11.76 -2.67
C VAL A 109 13.58 10.77 -1.54
N TYR A 110 12.68 11.16 -0.64
CA TYR A 110 12.29 10.39 0.52
C TYR A 110 10.78 10.19 0.57
N PHE A 111 10.35 9.04 1.07
CA PHE A 111 9.01 8.85 1.62
C PHE A 111 9.10 8.98 3.13
N GLY A 112 8.49 10.02 3.71
CA GLY A 112 8.70 10.37 5.11
C GLY A 112 10.19 10.43 5.47
N ASN A 113 10.65 9.49 6.29
CA ASN A 113 12.04 9.39 6.73
C ASN A 113 12.90 8.38 5.94
N LYS A 114 12.32 7.60 5.02
CA LYS A 114 13.05 6.60 4.23
C LYS A 114 13.54 7.21 2.92
N LEU A 115 14.84 7.08 2.65
CA LEU A 115 15.43 7.40 1.35
C LEU A 115 14.93 6.39 0.31
N VAL A 116 14.31 6.89 -0.76
CA VAL A 116 13.74 6.05 -1.84
C VAL A 116 14.45 6.26 -3.18
N ILE A 117 14.99 7.45 -3.43
CA ILE A 117 15.91 7.73 -4.52
C ILE A 117 17.10 8.47 -3.93
N GLU A 118 18.27 7.85 -4.03
CA GLU A 118 19.54 8.36 -3.52
C GLU A 118 20.32 9.05 -4.64
N ASN A 119 20.91 10.21 -4.36
CA ASN A 119 21.83 10.93 -5.24
C ASN A 119 21.34 11.08 -6.69
N LEU A 120 20.08 11.49 -6.86
CA LEU A 120 19.53 11.70 -8.20
C LEU A 120 20.21 12.87 -8.90
N ASP A 121 20.91 12.54 -9.98
CA ASP A 121 21.38 13.46 -11.00
C ASP A 121 20.60 13.23 -12.30
N ILE A 122 19.72 14.17 -12.65
CA ILE A 122 18.87 14.04 -13.84
C ILE A 122 19.71 14.13 -15.13
N TYR A 123 20.73 15.01 -15.16
CA TYR A 123 21.59 15.16 -16.32
C TYR A 123 22.40 13.89 -16.58
N GLU A 124 22.95 13.27 -15.53
CA GLU A 124 23.68 12.01 -15.68
C GLU A 124 22.79 10.90 -16.26
N LYS A 125 21.49 10.89 -15.93
CA LYS A 125 20.55 9.88 -16.43
C LYS A 125 20.13 10.09 -17.88
N VAL A 126 19.82 11.33 -18.27
CA VAL A 126 19.17 11.60 -19.56
C VAL A 126 19.71 12.81 -20.32
N GLY A 127 20.67 13.54 -19.75
CA GLY A 127 21.18 14.80 -20.28
C GLY A 127 20.24 15.97 -20.06
N MET A 128 20.62 17.12 -20.61
CA MET A 128 19.83 18.35 -20.54
C MET A 128 18.58 18.24 -21.41
N ARG A 129 17.50 18.92 -21.01
CA ARG A 129 16.24 19.08 -21.76
C ARG A 129 15.67 17.74 -22.24
N THR A 130 15.79 16.68 -21.44
CA THR A 130 15.24 15.36 -21.74
C THR A 130 14.29 14.94 -20.62
N ALA A 131 13.11 14.46 -20.99
CA ALA A 131 12.13 13.95 -20.06
C ALA A 131 12.65 12.68 -19.36
N TYR A 132 12.58 12.65 -18.04
CA TYR A 132 12.93 11.50 -17.22
C TYR A 132 11.80 11.19 -16.25
N ILE A 133 11.41 9.92 -16.21
CA ILE A 133 10.27 9.44 -15.43
C ILE A 133 10.75 8.36 -14.48
N ILE A 134 10.39 8.47 -13.21
CA ILE A 134 10.58 7.40 -12.23
C ILE A 134 9.21 6.96 -11.72
N GLU A 135 8.95 5.66 -11.78
CA GLU A 135 7.77 5.03 -11.19
C GLU A 135 8.15 4.26 -9.93
N ILE A 136 7.39 4.49 -8.85
CA ILE A 136 7.62 3.91 -7.53
C ILE A 136 6.31 3.28 -7.05
N SER A 137 6.31 1.95 -6.98
CA SER A 137 5.20 1.18 -6.41
C SER A 137 5.35 1.06 -4.90
N PHE A 138 4.28 1.33 -4.17
CA PHE A 138 4.20 1.17 -2.72
C PHE A 138 2.79 0.77 -2.31
N GLN A 139 2.66 0.29 -1.08
CA GLN A 139 1.38 -0.16 -0.54
C GLN A 139 1.07 0.63 0.72
N ILE A 140 -0.21 0.91 0.96
CA ILE A 140 -0.69 1.39 2.25
C ILE A 140 -1.51 0.28 2.88
N ILE A 141 -1.15 -0.12 4.11
CA ILE A 141 -1.90 -1.04 4.95
C ILE A 141 -2.32 -0.29 6.22
N GLY A 142 -3.60 0.04 6.32
CA GLY A 142 -4.13 0.90 7.38
C GLY A 142 -3.43 2.27 7.39
N LEU A 143 -2.58 2.52 8.39
CA LEU A 143 -1.77 3.74 8.52
C LEU A 143 -0.29 3.56 8.16
N GLN A 144 0.09 2.38 7.67
CA GLN A 144 1.47 2.03 7.36
C GLN A 144 1.71 2.10 5.86
N VAL A 145 2.80 2.75 5.47
CA VAL A 145 3.31 2.70 4.09
C VAL A 145 4.34 1.57 4.03
N LEU A 146 4.22 0.68 3.06
CA LEU A 146 5.19 -0.37 2.76
C LEU A 146 5.82 -0.09 1.39
N TYR A 147 7.15 -0.11 1.34
CA TYR A 147 7.92 0.01 0.11
C TYR A 147 8.95 -1.10 0.06
N LYS A 148 8.96 -1.89 -1.03
CA LYS A 148 9.82 -3.07 -1.18
C LYS A 148 9.71 -4.05 0.01
N GLY A 149 8.52 -4.19 0.60
CA GLY A 149 8.25 -5.04 1.76
C GLY A 149 8.66 -4.45 3.11
N GLU A 150 9.27 -3.27 3.14
CA GLU A 150 9.67 -2.59 4.38
C GLU A 150 8.66 -1.52 4.78
N GLN A 151 8.28 -1.49 6.06
CA GLN A 151 7.46 -0.42 6.62
C GLN A 151 8.27 0.89 6.66
N ILE A 152 7.66 1.96 6.16
CA ILE A 152 8.22 3.31 6.20
C ILE A 152 7.55 4.13 7.28
N ASN A 153 8.34 4.50 8.28
CA ASN A 153 7.90 5.42 9.33
C ASN A 153 7.79 6.86 8.81
N GLY A 154 6.66 7.51 9.14
CA GLY A 154 6.43 8.92 8.84
C GLY A 154 6.06 9.23 7.38
N ALA A 155 5.85 8.22 6.53
CA ALA A 155 5.44 8.44 5.14
C ALA A 155 3.94 8.74 4.99
N LEU A 156 3.12 8.44 5.99
CA LEU A 156 1.69 8.80 6.04
C LEU A 156 1.42 9.64 7.29
N SER A 157 0.80 10.81 7.11
CA SER A 157 0.41 11.68 8.22
C SER A 157 -0.82 11.15 8.96
N LYS A 158 -1.07 11.65 10.17
CA LYS A 158 -2.33 11.37 10.90
C LYS A 158 -3.59 11.86 10.17
N ASN A 159 -3.42 12.83 9.25
CA ASN A 159 -4.50 13.33 8.41
C ASN A 159 -4.68 12.50 7.13
N TYR A 160 -3.95 11.38 7.00
CA TYR A 160 -3.99 10.50 5.84
C TYR A 160 -3.40 11.16 4.58
N GLU A 161 -2.32 11.92 4.76
CA GLU A 161 -1.56 12.55 3.68
C GLU A 161 -0.26 11.79 3.45
N PHE A 162 0.04 11.43 2.21
CA PHE A 162 1.29 10.77 1.84
C PHE A 162 2.41 11.80 1.63
N LEU A 163 3.55 11.59 2.27
CA LEU A 163 4.67 12.54 2.31
C LEU A 163 5.79 12.13 1.36
N ILE A 164 6.05 12.99 0.36
CA ILE A 164 7.19 12.88 -0.55
C ILE A 164 8.09 14.09 -0.30
N ARG A 165 9.33 13.87 0.12
CA ARG A 165 10.29 14.94 0.44
C ARG A 165 11.45 14.93 -0.54
N PHE A 166 11.81 16.12 -1.01
CA PHE A 166 12.94 16.37 -1.90
C PHE A 166 14.00 17.15 -1.11
N LYS A 167 15.25 16.67 -1.10
CA LYS A 167 16.34 17.29 -0.34
C LYS A 167 17.57 17.45 -1.22
N ALA A 168 17.99 18.69 -1.41
CA ALA A 168 19.23 19.02 -2.09
C ALA A 168 20.43 18.37 -1.39
N ILE A 169 21.36 17.85 -2.19
CA ILE A 169 22.70 17.44 -1.75
C ILE A 169 23.73 18.42 -2.27
N LYS A 170 23.67 18.79 -3.55
CA LYS A 170 24.60 19.74 -4.18
C LYS A 170 23.96 21.06 -4.64
N SER A 171 22.80 20.99 -5.28
CA SER A 171 22.02 22.14 -5.74
C SER A 171 20.53 21.89 -5.45
N LEU A 172 19.69 22.92 -5.60
CA LEU A 172 18.24 22.83 -5.42
C LEU A 172 17.68 21.57 -6.11
N ALA A 173 16.94 20.77 -5.35
CA ALA A 173 16.18 19.65 -5.87
C ALA A 173 15.08 20.19 -6.79
N ALA A 174 14.75 19.48 -7.87
CA ALA A 174 13.78 19.95 -8.87
C ALA A 174 12.79 18.83 -9.22
N ILE A 175 11.53 19.19 -9.43
CA ILE A 175 10.47 18.28 -9.89
C ILE A 175 9.51 19.03 -10.83
N ALA A 176 9.16 18.41 -11.95
CA ALA A 176 8.28 18.99 -12.96
C ALA A 176 6.82 18.51 -12.83
N GLY A 177 6.62 17.28 -12.38
CA GLY A 177 5.27 16.77 -12.16
C GLY A 177 5.20 15.60 -11.19
N ILE A 178 4.01 15.41 -10.62
CA ILE A 178 3.69 14.27 -9.75
C ILE A 178 2.38 13.67 -10.21
N MET A 179 2.35 12.34 -10.37
CA MET A 179 1.11 11.60 -10.56
C MET A 179 1.05 10.44 -9.58
N LEU A 180 -0.05 10.31 -8.86
CA LEU A 180 -0.33 9.20 -7.98
C LEU A 180 -1.56 8.47 -8.50
N LYS A 181 -1.40 7.18 -8.78
CA LYS A 181 -2.48 6.28 -9.18
C LYS A 181 -2.70 5.19 -8.16
N ILE A 182 -3.94 4.74 -8.05
CA ILE A 182 -4.25 3.42 -7.49
C ILE A 182 -3.63 2.38 -8.44
N GLY A 183 -2.73 1.57 -7.91
CA GLY A 183 -2.12 0.45 -8.63
C GLY A 183 -3.10 -0.71 -8.76
N ASP A 184 -2.97 -1.50 -9.83
CA ASP A 184 -3.73 -2.73 -9.98
C ASP A 184 -3.24 -3.76 -8.94
N ASN A 185 -4.14 -4.50 -8.31
CA ASN A 185 -3.79 -5.62 -7.41
C ASN A 185 -3.20 -6.83 -8.16
N GLN A 186 -2.75 -6.65 -9.40
CA GLN A 186 -1.99 -7.66 -10.12
C GLN A 186 -0.52 -7.50 -9.77
N ILE A 187 0.06 -8.56 -9.23
CA ILE A 187 1.51 -8.72 -9.12
C ILE A 187 2.11 -8.41 -10.49
N GLU A 188 2.85 -7.32 -10.61
CA GLU A 188 3.81 -7.18 -11.70
C GLU A 188 4.83 -8.30 -11.49
N ILE A 189 4.65 -9.41 -12.21
CA ILE A 189 5.72 -10.35 -12.44
C ILE A 189 6.75 -9.54 -13.23
N ALA A 190 7.78 -9.06 -12.55
CA ALA A 190 8.92 -8.43 -13.17
C ALA A 190 9.37 -9.32 -14.32
N ASN A 191 9.17 -8.86 -15.55
CA ASN A 191 9.52 -9.58 -16.78
C ASN A 191 11.03 -9.64 -17.00
N ASN A 192 11.83 -9.78 -15.93
CA ASN A 192 13.28 -9.81 -16.06
C ASN A 192 14.01 -10.64 -15.01
N GLU A 193 13.43 -11.75 -14.53
CA GLU A 193 14.20 -12.75 -13.80
C GLU A 193 13.93 -14.20 -14.25
N ASN A 194 15.01 -14.95 -14.33
CA ASN A 194 15.14 -16.32 -14.83
C ASN A 194 14.03 -17.27 -14.29
N PRO A 195 13.27 -17.97 -15.15
CA PRO A 195 12.06 -18.73 -14.77
C PRO A 195 12.27 -19.80 -13.69
N LYS A 196 13.50 -20.26 -13.46
CA LYS A 196 13.83 -21.20 -12.38
C LYS A 196 13.76 -20.59 -10.98
N ASN A 197 13.99 -19.28 -10.84
CA ASN A 197 13.92 -18.59 -9.55
C ASN A 197 12.47 -18.29 -9.15
N THR A 198 11.62 -17.94 -10.13
CA THR A 198 10.18 -17.74 -9.93
C THR A 198 9.49 -19.02 -9.48
N LEU A 199 9.82 -20.17 -10.09
CA LEU A 199 9.30 -21.47 -9.68
C LEU A 199 9.73 -21.84 -8.26
N LYS A 200 10.98 -21.55 -7.88
CA LYS A 200 11.47 -21.76 -6.50
C LYS A 200 10.80 -20.85 -5.48
N ALA A 201 10.54 -19.59 -5.85
CA ALA A 201 9.81 -18.66 -5.00
C ALA A 201 8.35 -19.12 -4.80
N ILE A 202 7.67 -19.52 -5.88
CA ILE A 202 6.31 -20.07 -5.83
C ILE A 202 6.26 -21.36 -5.00
N ASP A 203 7.21 -22.27 -5.16
CA ASP A 203 7.32 -23.49 -4.35
C ASP A 203 7.60 -23.15 -2.87
N GLY A 204 8.42 -22.13 -2.60
CA GLY A 204 8.67 -21.61 -1.26
C GLY A 204 7.41 -21.06 -0.59
N PHE A 205 6.65 -20.23 -1.30
CA PHE A 205 5.36 -19.70 -0.83
C PHE A 205 4.34 -20.80 -0.57
N LYS A 206 4.24 -21.78 -1.47
CA LYS A 206 3.33 -22.92 -1.35
C LYS A 206 3.68 -23.81 -0.14
N LYS A 207 4.96 -24.01 0.11
CA LYS A 207 5.47 -24.76 1.27
C LYS A 207 5.20 -24.03 2.59
N LEU A 208 5.42 -22.71 2.63
CA LEU A 208 5.10 -21.87 3.79
C LEU A 208 3.59 -21.90 4.10
N SER A 209 2.73 -21.82 3.09
CA SER A 209 1.28 -21.93 3.29
C SER A 209 0.85 -23.31 3.81
N ASP A 210 1.47 -24.39 3.34
CA ASP A 210 1.15 -25.75 3.79
C ASP A 210 1.61 -26.01 5.23
N GLU A 211 2.72 -25.40 5.65
CA GLU A 211 3.27 -25.51 7.00
C GLU A 211 2.41 -24.74 8.02
N SER A 212 2.00 -23.51 7.67
CA SER A 212 1.02 -22.76 8.46
C SER A 212 -0.32 -23.48 8.58
N LEU A 213 -0.80 -24.13 7.50
CA LEU A 213 -2.04 -24.91 7.54
C LEU A 213 -1.95 -26.12 8.49
N LYS A 214 -0.81 -26.83 8.54
CA LYS A 214 -0.62 -27.94 9.48
C LYS A 214 -0.64 -27.50 10.94
N ILE A 215 -0.07 -26.34 11.25
CA ILE A 215 -0.08 -25.76 12.60
C ILE A 215 -1.52 -25.47 13.01
N ILE A 216 -2.28 -24.78 12.16
CA ILE A 216 -3.70 -24.45 12.42
C ILE A 216 -4.53 -25.74 12.60
N GLU A 217 -4.36 -26.73 11.72
CA GLU A 217 -5.06 -28.02 11.84
C GLU A 217 -4.72 -28.76 13.16
N SER A 218 -3.51 -28.58 13.69
CA SER A 218 -3.08 -29.20 14.95
C SER A 218 -3.67 -28.52 16.18
N GLU A 219 -3.69 -27.18 16.22
CA GLU A 219 -4.29 -26.40 17.31
C GLU A 219 -5.81 -26.60 17.38
N VAL A 220 -6.48 -26.67 16.22
CA VAL A 220 -7.91 -26.98 16.15
C VAL A 220 -8.22 -28.34 16.76
N LYS A 221 -7.39 -29.36 16.49
CA LYS A 221 -7.57 -30.70 17.08
C LYS A 221 -7.41 -30.71 18.59
N GLU A 222 -6.51 -29.90 19.14
CA GLU A 222 -6.38 -29.73 20.59
C GLU A 222 -7.61 -29.05 21.19
N ILE A 223 -8.08 -27.96 20.58
CA ILE A 223 -9.29 -27.25 21.03
C ILE A 223 -10.51 -28.18 21.03
N GLN A 224 -10.65 -29.04 20.02
CA GLN A 224 -11.73 -30.04 19.96
C GLN A 224 -11.63 -31.06 21.09
N LYS A 225 -10.43 -31.55 21.41
CA LYS A 225 -10.22 -32.45 22.55
C LYS A 225 -10.53 -31.79 23.88
N ASP A 226 -10.13 -30.53 24.07
CA ASP A 226 -10.39 -29.79 25.30
C ASP A 226 -11.87 -29.46 25.49
N LEU A 227 -12.59 -29.13 24.42
CA LEU A 227 -14.04 -28.95 24.48
C LEU A 227 -14.76 -30.25 24.84
N GLN A 228 -14.34 -31.37 24.27
CA GLN A 228 -14.90 -32.69 24.61
C GLN A 228 -14.58 -33.10 26.06
N LYS A 229 -13.39 -32.78 26.56
CA LYS A 229 -12.95 -33.10 27.91
C LYS A 229 -13.62 -32.23 28.98
N ASN A 230 -13.79 -30.94 28.73
CA ASN A 230 -14.39 -30.00 29.68
C ASN A 230 -15.92 -30.16 29.82
N HIS A 231 -16.61 -30.66 28.78
CA HIS A 231 -18.05 -30.94 28.82
C HIS A 231 -18.40 -32.43 29.04
N ALA A 232 -17.42 -33.26 29.42
CA ALA A 232 -17.65 -34.68 29.73
C ALA A 232 -18.63 -34.89 30.91
N ASN A 233 -18.78 -33.89 31.79
CA ASN A 233 -19.61 -33.95 33.00
C ASN A 233 -21.00 -33.30 32.84
N GLU A 234 -21.31 -32.65 31.70
CA GLU A 234 -22.63 -32.01 31.42
C GLU A 234 -23.54 -32.86 30.51
N LEU A 235 -23.14 -34.11 30.24
CA LEU A 235 -23.79 -35.02 29.29
C LEU A 235 -25.09 -35.68 29.81
N ASP A 236 -25.50 -35.40 31.06
CA ASP A 236 -26.67 -36.01 31.69
C ASP A 236 -27.99 -35.25 31.42
N ASP A 237 -27.96 -34.02 30.90
CA ASP A 237 -29.15 -33.28 30.47
C ASP A 237 -29.36 -33.33 28.93
N PRO A 238 -30.43 -33.99 28.44
CA PRO A 238 -30.69 -34.15 27.01
C PRO A 238 -30.98 -32.84 26.25
N ASN A 239 -31.43 -31.77 26.92
CA ASN A 239 -31.65 -30.47 26.27
C ASN A 239 -30.33 -29.72 26.03
N ASN A 240 -29.38 -29.83 26.95
CA ASN A 240 -28.06 -29.22 26.82
C ASN A 240 -27.23 -29.93 25.75
N ARG A 241 -27.40 -31.25 25.60
CA ARG A 241 -26.73 -32.05 24.56
C ARG A 241 -27.07 -31.63 23.12
N ARG A 242 -28.25 -31.05 22.89
CA ARG A 242 -28.72 -30.65 21.54
C ARG A 242 -28.22 -29.26 21.14
N SER A 243 -28.06 -28.33 22.08
CA SER A 243 -27.42 -27.04 21.83
C SER A 243 -25.92 -27.21 21.60
N LEU A 244 -25.23 -27.99 22.45
CA LEU A 244 -23.81 -28.29 22.31
C LEU A 244 -23.47 -28.98 20.97
N LYS A 245 -24.30 -29.95 20.54
CA LYS A 245 -24.12 -30.57 19.21
C LYS A 245 -24.31 -29.58 18.06
N LYS A 246 -25.18 -28.57 18.21
CA LYS A 246 -25.33 -27.51 17.20
C LYS A 246 -24.12 -26.59 17.18
N GLU A 247 -23.61 -26.19 18.33
CA GLU A 247 -22.42 -25.33 18.44
C GLU A 247 -21.17 -26.01 17.88
N ILE A 248 -20.92 -27.27 18.24
CA ILE A 248 -19.81 -28.06 17.68
C ILE A 248 -19.94 -28.18 16.16
N LYS A 249 -21.15 -28.43 15.64
CA LYS A 249 -21.39 -28.54 14.19
C LYS A 249 -21.21 -27.19 13.47
N LEU A 250 -21.53 -26.08 14.14
CA LEU A 250 -21.29 -24.73 13.63
C LEU A 250 -19.80 -24.43 13.54
N ILE A 251 -19.04 -24.80 14.57
CA ILE A 251 -17.58 -24.66 14.62
C ILE A 251 -16.92 -25.50 13.52
N GLU A 252 -17.34 -26.76 13.36
CA GLU A 252 -16.85 -27.63 12.28
C GLU A 252 -17.15 -27.07 10.88
N PHE A 253 -18.33 -26.48 10.68
CA PHE A 253 -18.69 -25.84 9.42
C PHE A 253 -17.81 -24.61 9.13
N SER A 254 -17.62 -23.74 10.13
CA SER A 254 -16.79 -22.54 10.00
C SER A 254 -15.34 -22.87 9.71
N ILE A 255 -14.78 -23.90 10.33
CA ILE A 255 -13.40 -24.35 10.08
C ILE A 255 -13.26 -24.95 8.67
N LYS A 256 -14.21 -25.79 8.24
CA LYS A 256 -14.21 -26.32 6.87
C LYS A 256 -14.30 -25.21 5.83
N LEU A 257 -15.12 -24.19 6.09
CA LEU A 257 -15.23 -23.02 5.23
C LEU A 257 -13.91 -22.24 5.18
N LEU A 258 -13.22 -22.07 6.32
CA LEU A 258 -11.91 -21.42 6.40
C LEU A 258 -10.83 -22.15 5.59
N ILE A 259 -10.81 -23.48 5.66
CA ILE A 259 -9.86 -24.32 4.90
C ILE A 259 -10.17 -24.25 3.39
N ILE A 260 -11.45 -24.23 3.01
CA ILE A 260 -11.85 -24.08 1.59
C ILE A 260 -11.45 -22.70 1.05
N LEU A 261 -11.63 -21.64 1.84
CA LEU A 261 -11.24 -20.29 1.47
C LEU A 261 -9.72 -20.20 1.28
N THR A 262 -8.93 -20.66 2.25
CA THR A 262 -7.45 -20.63 2.18
C THR A 262 -6.86 -21.50 1.07
N ARG A 263 -7.61 -22.45 0.49
CA ARG A 263 -7.20 -23.25 -0.68
C ARG A 263 -7.72 -22.73 -2.02
N SER A 264 -8.53 -21.68 -2.02
CA SER A 264 -9.06 -21.07 -3.25
C SER A 264 -8.24 -19.83 -3.64
N PRO A 265 -8.03 -19.55 -4.94
CA PRO A 265 -7.32 -18.35 -5.39
C PRO A 265 -7.92 -17.05 -4.82
N PHE A 266 -9.26 -17.01 -4.65
CA PHE A 266 -9.98 -15.89 -4.04
C PHE A 266 -9.80 -15.80 -2.53
N GLY A 267 -9.75 -16.92 -1.82
CA GLY A 267 -9.63 -16.91 -0.36
C GLY A 267 -8.18 -16.82 0.14
N ILE A 268 -7.16 -17.11 -0.67
CA ILE A 268 -5.77 -16.72 -0.40
C ILE A 268 -5.65 -15.19 -0.42
N VAL A 269 -6.31 -14.53 -1.38
CA VAL A 269 -6.37 -13.06 -1.48
C VAL A 269 -7.12 -12.44 -0.29
N LEU A 270 -8.22 -13.05 0.16
CA LEU A 270 -8.95 -12.64 1.37
C LEU A 270 -8.18 -12.94 2.68
N ALA A 271 -7.41 -14.02 2.74
CA ALA A 271 -6.60 -14.37 3.91
C ALA A 271 -5.42 -13.38 4.07
N SER A 272 -4.80 -12.92 2.99
CA SER A 272 -3.75 -11.89 3.05
C SER A 272 -4.25 -10.51 3.45
N SER A 273 -5.55 -10.22 3.32
CA SER A 273 -6.14 -8.92 3.67
C SER A 273 -6.87 -8.88 5.01
N TYR A 274 -7.01 -9.99 5.77
CA TYR A 274 -7.87 -10.01 6.97
C TYR A 274 -7.37 -10.83 8.18
N PHE A 275 -6.20 -11.49 8.14
CA PHE A 275 -5.81 -12.48 9.16
C PHE A 275 -4.92 -12.01 10.33
N GLY A 276 -4.71 -10.72 10.55
CA GLY A 276 -4.10 -10.22 11.79
C GLY A 276 -5.12 -9.89 12.88
N ILE A 277 -6.20 -9.20 12.50
CA ILE A 277 -7.09 -8.55 13.45
C ILE A 277 -8.39 -9.34 13.64
N SER A 278 -8.91 -10.00 12.59
CA SER A 278 -10.15 -10.76 12.70
C SER A 278 -9.97 -12.05 13.51
N LEU A 279 -8.88 -12.80 13.38
CA LEU A 279 -8.72 -14.04 14.13
C LEU A 279 -8.58 -13.78 15.64
N ILE A 280 -7.84 -12.73 16.05
CA ILE A 280 -7.70 -12.35 17.46
C ILE A 280 -9.00 -11.76 18.00
N THR A 281 -9.75 -10.97 17.23
CA THR A 281 -11.04 -10.43 17.68
C THR A 281 -12.15 -11.48 17.68
N LEU A 282 -12.17 -12.43 16.74
CA LEU A 282 -13.06 -13.60 16.77
C LEU A 282 -12.72 -14.50 17.96
N LEU A 283 -11.43 -14.80 18.17
CA LEU A 283 -10.96 -15.55 19.34
C LEU A 283 -11.32 -14.81 20.64
N GLN A 284 -11.14 -13.49 20.73
CA GLN A 284 -11.53 -12.69 21.89
C GLN A 284 -13.05 -12.65 22.10
N LEU A 285 -13.86 -12.61 21.04
CA LEU A 285 -15.33 -12.72 21.13
C LEU A 285 -15.75 -14.10 21.68
N PHE A 286 -15.12 -15.18 21.20
CA PHE A 286 -15.38 -16.55 21.69
C PHE A 286 -14.87 -16.80 23.11
N PHE A 287 -13.75 -16.18 23.52
CA PHE A 287 -13.23 -16.28 24.89
C PHE A 287 -13.97 -15.37 25.90
N ASN A 288 -14.51 -14.22 25.47
CA ASN A 288 -15.35 -13.37 26.33
C ASN A 288 -16.75 -13.97 26.59
N GLU A 289 -17.30 -14.75 25.67
CA GLU A 289 -18.54 -15.51 25.95
C GLU A 289 -18.32 -16.56 27.05
N LYS A 290 -17.14 -17.19 27.12
CA LYS A 290 -16.80 -18.09 28.24
C LYS A 290 -16.80 -17.37 29.60
N GLN A 291 -16.34 -16.12 29.69
CA GLN A 291 -16.36 -15.38 30.96
C GLN A 291 -17.79 -14.99 31.37
N THR A 292 -18.62 -14.55 30.43
CA THR A 292 -20.01 -14.16 30.73
C THR A 292 -20.93 -15.33 31.07
N ILE A 293 -20.68 -16.54 30.52
CA ILE A 293 -21.41 -17.76 30.90
C ILE A 293 -20.95 -18.24 32.29
N THR A 294 -19.65 -18.15 32.61
CA THR A 294 -19.11 -18.53 33.93
C THR A 294 -19.58 -17.57 35.03
N GLU A 295 -19.75 -16.28 34.75
CA GLU A 295 -20.29 -15.29 35.69
C GLU A 295 -21.81 -15.40 35.88
N ARG A 296 -22.58 -15.70 34.82
CA ARG A 296 -24.03 -15.99 34.93
C ARG A 296 -24.31 -17.30 35.67
N GLY A 297 -23.39 -18.28 35.61
CA GLY A 297 -23.43 -19.49 36.44
C GLY A 297 -23.21 -19.19 37.93
N LYS A 298 -22.23 -18.34 38.27
CA LYS A 298 -21.93 -17.96 39.66
C LYS A 298 -23.02 -17.09 40.31
N THR A 299 -23.68 -16.20 39.55
CA THR A 299 -24.78 -15.37 40.08
C THR A 299 -26.10 -16.12 40.28
N LYS A 300 -26.30 -17.28 39.64
CA LYS A 300 -27.44 -18.17 39.94
C LYS A 300 -27.21 -18.99 41.21
N ILE A 301 -25.97 -19.43 41.47
CA ILE A 301 -25.61 -20.22 42.65
C ILE A 301 -25.65 -19.35 43.94
N SER A 302 -25.38 -18.04 43.85
CA SER A 302 -25.48 -17.13 45.01
C SER A 302 -26.89 -16.65 45.35
N LYS A 303 -27.93 -17.04 44.59
CA LYS A 303 -29.34 -16.71 44.87
C LYS A 303 -30.17 -17.92 45.32
N GLN A 304 -29.53 -19.08 45.51
CA GLN A 304 -30.17 -20.33 45.95
C GLN A 304 -29.62 -20.89 47.27
N ASN A 305 -28.80 -20.11 47.99
CA ASN A 305 -28.43 -20.38 49.38
C ASN A 305 -28.98 -19.30 50.30
#